data_AF-A0A6G2VGG6-F1
#
_entry.id   AF-A0A6G2VGG6-F1
#
_cell.length_a   1.000
_cell.length_b   1.000
_cell.length_c   1.000
_cell.angle_alpha   90.00
_cell.angle_beta   90.00
_cell.angle_gamma   90.00
#
_symmetry.space_group_name_H-M   'P 1'
#
loop_
_entity.id
_entity.type
_entity.pdbx_description
1 polymer ?
#
loop_
_entity_poly.entity_id
_entity_poly.type
_entity_poly.pdbx_seq_one_letter_code
_entity_poly.pdbx_strand_id
1 'polypeptide(L)'
;MTAPELLEVRDLGVEFTAPDGSPLRAVRGVSFTLRRGETLAVVGESGSGKSTTALALNRMLPGTGRITTGTVRLDGRDLAAADEAELRAVRGARIGMVFQDPMTALNPVLTAGRHIEEALRAHGNHDKAARRARAVELLDRVGIPDPHRRADDHPHQFSGGQRQRI
;
A
#
# COMPACT_ATOMS: atom_id res chain seq x y z
N MET A 1 5.43 -5.20 -29.62
CA MET A 1 4.45 -4.26 -29.06
C MET A 1 4.84 -3.97 -27.62
N THR A 2 5.03 -2.71 -27.25
CA THR A 2 5.31 -2.29 -25.87
C THR A 2 4.06 -2.51 -25.02
N ALA A 3 4.20 -3.13 -23.84
CA ALA A 3 3.09 -3.33 -22.91
C ALA A 3 2.47 -1.97 -22.53
N PRO A 4 1.13 -1.89 -22.33
CA PRO A 4 0.47 -0.63 -22.00
C PRO A 4 0.97 -0.09 -20.66
N GLU A 5 1.01 1.24 -20.56
CA GLU A 5 1.36 1.95 -19.35
C GLU A 5 0.31 1.68 -18.26
N LEU A 6 0.76 1.31 -17.07
CA LEU A 6 -0.11 1.06 -15.92
C LEU A 6 -0.13 2.27 -14.99
N LEU A 7 1.05 2.78 -14.65
CA LEU A 7 1.23 3.93 -13.78
C LEU A 7 2.14 4.96 -14.48
N GLU A 8 1.66 6.18 -14.62
CA GLU A 8 2.42 7.31 -15.14
C GLU A 8 2.54 8.38 -14.05
N VAL A 9 3.79 8.75 -13.74
CA VAL A 9 4.12 9.79 -12.78
C VAL A 9 4.86 10.90 -13.52
N ARG A 10 4.37 12.13 -13.40
CA ARG A 10 4.95 13.30 -14.08
C ARG A 10 5.13 14.43 -13.07
N ASP A 11 6.35 14.96 -13.01
CA ASP A 11 6.74 16.14 -12.23
C ASP A 11 6.24 16.12 -10.76
N LEU A 12 6.26 14.94 -10.14
CA LEU A 12 5.74 14.75 -8.79
C LEU A 12 6.56 15.56 -7.79
N GLY A 13 5.90 16.51 -7.13
CA GLY A 13 6.44 17.31 -6.03
C GLY A 13 5.71 17.01 -4.74
N VAL A 14 6.46 16.85 -3.64
CA VAL A 14 5.89 16.64 -2.30
C VAL A 14 6.58 17.56 -1.30
N GLU A 15 5.77 18.29 -0.54
CA GLU A 15 6.21 19.15 0.56
C GLU A 15 5.57 18.69 1.87
N PHE A 16 6.33 18.83 2.96
CA PHE A 16 5.84 18.73 4.33
C PHE A 16 5.90 20.09 5.01
N THR A 17 4.96 20.37 5.91
CA THR A 17 5.06 21.52 6.82
C THR A 17 5.92 21.15 8.02
N ALA A 18 7.04 21.84 8.20
CA ALA A 18 7.92 21.68 9.36
C ALA A 18 7.30 22.31 10.63
N PRO A 19 7.81 22.02 11.84
CA PRO A 19 7.27 22.57 13.09
C PRO A 19 7.26 24.09 13.17
N ASP A 20 8.19 24.76 12.48
CA ASP A 20 8.28 26.22 12.37
C ASP A 20 7.37 26.81 11.26
N GLY A 21 6.56 25.97 10.60
CA GLY A 21 5.68 26.33 9.51
C GLY A 21 6.37 26.41 8.13
N SER A 22 7.69 26.19 8.06
CA SER A 22 8.42 26.25 6.80
C SER A 22 8.14 25.03 5.90
N PRO A 23 8.16 25.19 4.56
CA PRO A 23 7.98 24.07 3.64
C PRO A 23 9.27 23.25 3.50
N LEU A 24 9.18 21.96 3.80
CA LEU A 24 10.24 20.97 3.57
C LEU A 24 9.96 20.16 2.30
N ARG A 25 10.74 20.41 1.25
CA ARG A 25 10.64 19.69 -0.04
C ARG A 25 11.30 18.33 0.02
N ALA A 26 10.48 17.28 0.11
CA ALA A 26 10.94 15.89 0.17
C ALA A 26 11.04 15.21 -1.20
N VAL A 27 10.20 15.61 -2.18
CA VAL A 27 10.24 15.08 -3.55
C VAL A 27 10.21 16.26 -4.52
N ARG A 28 11.07 16.24 -5.54
CA ARG A 28 11.31 17.36 -6.46
C ARG A 28 11.26 16.88 -7.92
N GLY A 29 10.09 16.99 -8.55
CA GLY A 29 9.91 16.78 -9.99
C GLY A 29 10.17 15.36 -10.47
N VAL A 30 9.82 14.35 -9.68
CA VAL A 30 10.04 12.95 -10.06
C VAL A 30 9.10 12.55 -11.20
N SER A 31 9.66 11.94 -12.25
CA SER A 31 8.89 11.43 -13.39
C SER A 31 9.34 10.02 -13.77
N PHE A 32 8.39 9.10 -13.92
CA PHE A 32 8.63 7.74 -14.40
C PHE A 32 7.32 7.09 -14.88
N THR A 33 7.46 6.01 -15.64
CA THR A 33 6.35 5.19 -16.10
C THR A 33 6.60 3.74 -15.72
N LEU A 34 5.60 3.07 -15.18
CA LEU A 34 5.58 1.63 -14.93
C LEU A 34 4.58 0.98 -15.89
N ARG A 35 5.04 0.00 -16.67
CA ARG A 35 4.18 -0.77 -17.58
C ARG A 35 3.59 -1.99 -16.90
N ARG A 36 2.52 -2.54 -17.49
CA ARG A 36 1.94 -3.80 -16.98
C ARG A 36 2.95 -4.94 -17.03
N GLY A 37 3.10 -5.65 -15.91
CA GLY A 37 4.03 -6.77 -15.76
C GLY A 37 5.49 -6.36 -15.51
N GLU A 38 5.77 -5.06 -15.44
CA GLU A 38 7.09 -4.54 -15.11
C GLU A 38 7.29 -4.46 -13.59
N THR A 39 8.53 -4.62 -13.15
CA THR A 39 8.96 -4.35 -11.78
C THR A 39 9.90 -3.17 -11.79
N LEU A 40 9.54 -2.09 -11.08
CA LEU A 40 10.37 -0.90 -10.94
C LEU A 40 10.91 -0.81 -9.51
N ALA A 41 12.22 -0.62 -9.38
CA ALA A 41 12.88 -0.41 -8.10
C ALA A 41 13.34 1.05 -7.98
N VAL A 42 12.97 1.70 -6.87
CA VAL A 42 13.47 3.04 -6.51
C VAL A 42 14.53 2.87 -5.43
N VAL A 43 15.76 3.25 -5.74
CA VAL A 43 16.94 3.11 -4.85
C VAL A 43 17.55 4.46 -4.54
N GLY A 44 18.24 4.56 -3.41
CA GLY A 44 18.83 5.81 -2.93
C GLY A 44 19.05 5.81 -1.42
N GLU A 45 19.77 6.79 -0.91
CA GLU A 45 20.15 6.92 0.50
C GLU A 45 18.96 7.19 1.43
N SER A 46 19.13 6.98 2.74
CA SER A 46 18.10 7.34 3.72
C SER A 46 17.72 8.82 3.58
N GLY A 47 16.43 9.14 3.66
CA GLY A 47 15.95 10.52 3.48
C GLY A 47 15.83 11.01 2.04
N SER A 48 16.21 10.23 1.01
CA SER A 48 16.15 10.65 -0.40
C SER A 48 14.73 10.75 -1.01
N GLY A 49 13.67 10.62 -0.20
CA GLY A 49 12.28 10.73 -0.67
C GLY A 49 11.66 9.46 -1.26
N LYS A 50 12.30 8.29 -1.15
CA LYS A 50 11.76 7.00 -1.68
C LYS A 50 10.40 6.64 -1.09
N SER A 51 10.33 6.54 0.24
CA SER A 51 9.08 6.21 0.94
C SER A 51 8.03 7.30 0.74
N THR A 52 8.44 8.57 0.71
CA THR A 52 7.57 9.70 0.39
C THR A 52 6.96 9.57 -1.01
N THR A 53 7.78 9.22 -2.00
CA THR A 53 7.32 8.97 -3.37
C THR A 53 6.29 7.86 -3.38
N ALA A 54 6.60 6.69 -2.78
CA ALA A 54 5.69 5.54 -2.73
C ALA A 54 4.35 5.86 -2.04
N LEU A 55 4.36 6.59 -0.93
CA LEU A 55 3.16 7.02 -0.21
C LEU A 55 2.34 8.04 -1.04
N ALA A 56 3.00 8.95 -1.74
CA ALA A 56 2.34 9.93 -2.60
C ALA A 56 1.59 9.27 -3.75
N LEU A 57 2.11 8.16 -4.32
CA LEU A 57 1.45 7.43 -5.42
C LEU A 57 0.02 6.99 -5.09
N ASN A 58 -0.26 6.73 -3.80
CA ASN A 58 -1.57 6.28 -3.33
C ASN A 58 -2.24 7.29 -2.37
N ARG A 59 -1.78 8.55 -2.38
CA ARG A 59 -2.29 9.65 -1.53
C ARG A 59 -2.28 9.32 -0.02
N MET A 60 -1.28 8.58 0.44
CA MET A 60 -1.13 8.14 1.85
C MET A 60 -0.07 8.95 2.61
N LEU A 61 0.18 10.21 2.21
CA LEU A 61 1.08 11.09 2.94
C LEU A 61 0.51 11.39 4.33
N PRO A 62 1.36 11.53 5.37
CA PRO A 62 0.90 11.97 6.69
C PRO A 62 0.33 13.39 6.59
N GLY A 63 -0.49 13.82 7.56
CA GLY A 63 -1.25 15.07 7.47
C GLY A 63 -0.44 16.36 7.31
N THR A 64 0.87 16.33 7.59
CA THR A 64 1.79 17.45 7.32
C THR A 64 2.25 17.51 5.87
N GLY A 65 2.06 16.44 5.09
CA GLY A 65 2.53 16.27 3.74
C GLY A 65 1.45 16.47 2.69
N ARG A 66 1.81 17.08 1.56
CA ARG A 66 0.93 17.26 0.41
C ARG A 66 1.69 17.12 -0.91
N ILE A 67 0.99 16.64 -1.92
CA ILE A 67 1.44 16.74 -3.31
C ILE A 67 1.28 18.21 -3.73
N THR A 68 2.35 18.81 -4.22
CA THR A 68 2.38 20.23 -4.63
C THR A 68 2.39 20.43 -6.13
N THR A 69 2.96 19.48 -6.87
CA THR A 69 3.04 19.52 -8.33
C THR A 69 2.94 18.10 -8.90
N GLY A 70 2.61 18.04 -10.19
CA GLY A 70 2.62 16.81 -10.95
C GLY A 70 1.32 16.01 -10.90
N THR A 71 1.33 14.87 -11.59
CA THR A 71 0.19 13.97 -11.73
C THR A 71 0.61 12.52 -11.44
N VAL A 72 -0.32 11.72 -10.93
CA VAL A 72 -0.13 10.28 -10.70
C VAL A 72 -1.27 9.53 -11.36
N ARG A 73 -1.07 8.99 -12.56
CA ARG A 73 -2.13 8.35 -13.33
C ARG A 73 -2.04 6.85 -13.28
N LEU A 74 -3.06 6.19 -12.72
CA LEU A 74 -3.23 4.74 -12.78
C LEU A 74 -4.28 4.41 -13.85
N ASP A 75 -3.89 3.71 -14.92
CA ASP A 75 -4.75 3.43 -16.07
C ASP A 75 -5.47 4.69 -16.60
N GLY A 76 -4.71 5.79 -16.72
CA GLY A 76 -5.22 7.09 -17.19
C GLY A 76 -6.00 7.90 -16.14
N ARG A 77 -6.33 7.35 -14.98
CA ARG A 77 -7.03 8.06 -13.90
C ARG A 77 -6.03 8.75 -12.97
N ASP A 78 -6.11 10.07 -12.85
CA ASP A 78 -5.22 10.85 -11.97
C ASP A 78 -5.61 10.74 -10.49
N LEU A 79 -4.82 10.00 -9.73
CA LEU A 79 -4.97 9.79 -8.29
C LEU A 79 -4.57 11.03 -7.48
N ALA A 80 -3.74 11.93 -8.03
CA ALA A 80 -3.34 13.14 -7.32
C ALA A 80 -4.52 14.11 -7.13
N ALA A 81 -5.46 14.11 -8.09
CA ALA A 81 -6.67 14.93 -8.09
C ALA A 81 -7.94 14.18 -7.65
N ALA A 82 -7.84 12.86 -7.41
CA ALA A 82 -8.99 12.03 -7.07
C ALA A 82 -9.58 12.38 -5.70
N ASP A 83 -10.90 12.26 -5.58
CA ASP A 83 -11.59 12.38 -4.30
C ASP A 83 -11.42 11.11 -3.43
N GLU A 84 -11.86 11.17 -2.18
CA GLU A 84 -11.68 10.07 -1.25
C GLU A 84 -12.51 8.81 -1.60
N ALA A 85 -13.67 8.96 -2.25
CA ALA A 85 -14.45 7.80 -2.72
C ALA A 85 -13.72 7.09 -3.88
N GLU A 86 -13.15 7.86 -4.79
CA GLU A 86 -12.33 7.37 -5.89
C GLU A 86 -11.06 6.67 -5.37
N LEU A 87 -10.38 7.25 -4.38
CA LEU A 87 -9.21 6.67 -3.75
C LEU A 87 -9.54 5.36 -3.01
N ARG A 88 -10.68 5.27 -2.33
CA ARG A 88 -11.14 4.03 -1.67
C ARG A 88 -11.38 2.89 -2.65
N ALA A 89 -11.86 3.17 -3.86
CA ALA A 89 -12.03 2.16 -4.90
C ALA A 89 -10.69 1.67 -5.48
N VAL A 90 -9.61 2.44 -5.33
CA VAL A 90 -8.26 2.10 -5.82
C VAL A 90 -7.45 1.38 -4.76
N ARG A 91 -7.47 1.87 -3.52
CA ARG A 91 -6.74 1.30 -2.38
C ARG A 91 -7.24 -0.12 -2.10
N GLY A 92 -6.33 -1.08 -2.00
CA GLY A 92 -6.62 -2.49 -1.71
C GLY A 92 -7.15 -3.30 -2.91
N ALA A 93 -8.01 -2.71 -3.75
CA ALA A 93 -8.56 -3.39 -4.92
C ALA A 93 -7.66 -3.30 -6.17
N ARG A 94 -6.95 -2.19 -6.36
CA ARG A 94 -6.08 -1.94 -7.51
C ARG A 94 -4.61 -1.72 -7.11
N ILE A 95 -4.39 -1.07 -5.97
CA ILE A 95 -3.07 -0.85 -5.39
C ILE A 95 -3.03 -1.44 -3.98
N GLY A 96 -2.22 -2.49 -3.79
CA GLY A 96 -1.83 -2.99 -2.47
C GLY A 96 -0.53 -2.36 -2.00
N MET A 97 -0.42 -2.05 -0.71
CA MET A 97 0.80 -1.49 -0.10
C MET A 97 1.25 -2.38 1.05
N VAL A 98 2.52 -2.73 1.05
CA VAL A 98 3.20 -3.42 2.15
C VAL A 98 4.17 -2.43 2.78
N PHE A 99 3.99 -2.14 4.07
CA PHE A 99 4.79 -1.16 4.79
C PHE A 99 6.13 -1.75 5.27
N GLN A 100 7.10 -0.89 5.52
CA GLN A 100 8.45 -1.29 5.96
C GLN A 100 8.45 -1.97 7.33
N ASP A 101 7.56 -1.55 8.25
CA ASP A 101 7.39 -2.17 9.56
C ASP A 101 6.03 -2.87 9.66
N PRO A 102 5.98 -4.22 9.51
CA PRO A 102 4.73 -4.96 9.58
C PRO A 102 4.08 -4.91 10.98
N MET A 103 4.84 -4.63 12.04
CA MET A 103 4.31 -4.57 13.41
C MET A 103 3.39 -3.37 13.61
N THR A 104 3.64 -2.28 12.89
CA THR A 104 2.75 -1.11 12.92
C THR A 104 1.45 -1.34 12.16
N ALA A 105 1.42 -2.29 11.23
CA ALA A 105 0.25 -2.58 10.39
C ALA A 105 -0.69 -3.62 11.01
N LEU A 106 -0.17 -4.56 11.81
CA LEU A 106 -0.98 -5.61 12.44
C LEU A 106 -1.51 -5.19 13.80
N ASN A 107 -2.83 -4.98 13.88
CA ASN A 107 -3.55 -4.85 15.15
C ASN A 107 -3.34 -6.12 16.01
N PRO A 108 -2.75 -6.00 17.23
CA PRO A 108 -2.41 -7.15 18.07
C PRO A 108 -3.62 -7.93 18.59
N VAL A 109 -4.81 -7.33 18.61
CA VAL A 109 -6.03 -7.98 19.12
C VAL A 109 -6.78 -8.80 18.07
N LEU A 110 -6.48 -8.61 16.79
CA LEU A 110 -7.08 -9.38 15.70
C LEU A 110 -6.21 -10.60 15.40
N THR A 111 -6.83 -11.70 15.00
CA THR A 111 -6.11 -12.87 14.48
C THR A 111 -5.65 -12.61 13.05
N ALA A 112 -4.66 -13.37 12.58
CA ALA A 112 -4.15 -13.25 11.21
C ALA A 112 -5.25 -13.42 10.16
N GLY A 113 -6.14 -14.40 10.34
CA GLY A 113 -7.30 -14.60 9.47
C GLY A 113 -8.23 -13.40 9.48
N ARG A 114 -8.50 -12.83 10.66
CA ARG A 114 -9.41 -11.69 10.79
C ARG A 114 -8.88 -10.43 10.12
N HIS A 115 -7.57 -10.19 10.13
CA HIS A 115 -6.94 -9.11 9.35
C HIS A 115 -7.27 -9.21 7.86
N ILE A 116 -7.10 -10.41 7.29
CA ILE A 116 -7.35 -10.67 5.87
C ILE A 116 -8.86 -10.61 5.58
N GLU A 117 -9.70 -11.17 6.45
CA GLU A 117 -11.15 -11.11 6.30
C GLU A 117 -11.69 -9.67 6.34
N GLU A 118 -11.17 -8.80 7.19
CA GLU A 118 -11.60 -7.39 7.24
C GLU A 118 -11.27 -6.67 5.93
N ALA A 119 -10.09 -6.91 5.36
CA ALA A 119 -9.72 -6.36 4.06
C ALA A 119 -10.66 -6.87 2.95
N LEU A 120 -10.93 -8.19 2.91
CA LEU A 120 -11.85 -8.78 1.94
C LEU A 120 -13.28 -8.24 2.10
N ARG A 121 -13.72 -8.02 3.35
CA ARG A 121 -15.04 -7.45 3.66
C ARG A 121 -15.14 -6.01 3.19
N ALA A 122 -14.11 -5.21 3.42
CA ALA A 122 -14.04 -3.82 2.96
C ALA A 122 -14.12 -3.69 1.43
N HIS A 123 -13.73 -4.74 0.70
CA HIS A 123 -13.78 -4.81 -0.76
C HIS A 123 -14.92 -5.66 -1.32
N GLY A 124 -16.02 -5.82 -0.56
CA GLY A 124 -17.30 -6.31 -1.07
C GLY A 124 -17.54 -7.82 -0.94
N ASN A 125 -16.62 -8.59 -0.36
CA ASN A 125 -16.91 -9.99 -0.04
C ASN A 125 -17.68 -10.07 1.29
N HIS A 126 -19.02 -10.12 1.23
CA HIS A 126 -19.86 -10.12 2.42
C HIS A 126 -20.14 -11.50 3.01
N ASP A 127 -19.83 -12.59 2.29
CA ASP A 127 -19.95 -13.95 2.82
C ASP A 127 -18.80 -14.30 3.79
N LYS A 128 -19.15 -14.53 5.05
CA LYS A 128 -18.20 -14.87 6.11
C LYS A 128 -17.46 -16.18 5.82
N ALA A 129 -18.15 -17.22 5.32
CA ALA A 129 -17.53 -18.51 5.07
C ALA A 129 -16.54 -18.41 3.91
N ALA A 130 -16.92 -17.74 2.82
CA ALA A 130 -16.04 -17.46 1.70
C ALA A 130 -14.81 -16.64 2.10
N ARG A 131 -14.97 -15.61 2.94
CA ARG A 131 -13.84 -14.82 3.45
C ARG A 131 -12.88 -15.66 4.28
N ARG A 132 -13.38 -16.48 5.22
CA ARG A 132 -12.54 -17.36 6.05
C ARG A 132 -11.76 -18.34 5.19
N ALA A 133 -12.40 -18.97 4.21
CA ALA A 133 -11.76 -19.88 3.27
C ALA A 133 -10.65 -19.17 2.46
N ARG A 134 -10.96 -17.97 1.94
CA ARG A 134 -9.99 -17.16 1.20
C ARG A 134 -8.81 -16.71 2.07
N ALA A 135 -9.04 -16.37 3.33
CA ALA A 135 -7.98 -16.00 4.26
C ALA A 135 -7.01 -17.16 4.51
N VAL A 136 -7.52 -18.39 4.68
CA VAL A 136 -6.68 -19.60 4.79
C VAL A 136 -5.87 -19.81 3.53
N GLU A 137 -6.50 -19.73 2.35
CA GLU A 137 -5.81 -19.90 1.08
C GLU A 137 -4.68 -18.87 0.91
N LEU A 138 -4.91 -17.62 1.30
CA LEU A 138 -3.88 -16.57 1.23
C LEU A 138 -2.72 -16.84 2.19
N LEU A 139 -3.01 -17.29 3.41
CA LEU A 139 -1.98 -17.69 4.38
C LEU A 139 -1.15 -18.88 3.88
N ASP A 140 -1.79 -19.85 3.23
CA ASP A 140 -1.11 -20.98 2.59
C ASP A 140 -0.19 -20.52 1.46
N ARG A 141 -0.69 -19.66 0.57
CA ARG A 141 0.06 -19.12 -0.58
C ARG A 141 1.31 -18.35 -0.18
N VAL A 142 1.31 -17.70 0.98
CA VAL A 142 2.49 -17.00 1.52
C VAL A 142 3.33 -17.89 2.43
N GLY A 143 3.02 -19.19 2.54
CA GLY A 143 3.81 -20.19 3.24
C GLY A 143 3.71 -20.13 4.76
N ILE A 144 2.53 -19.80 5.31
CA ILE A 144 2.24 -19.99 6.73
C ILE A 144 1.91 -21.47 6.97
N PRO A 145 2.64 -22.19 7.85
CA PRO A 145 2.34 -23.59 8.15
C PRO A 145 1.00 -23.71 8.87
N ASP A 146 0.29 -24.82 8.65
CA ASP A 146 -1.04 -25.11 9.22
C ASP A 146 -2.03 -23.93 9.12
N PRO A 147 -2.26 -23.37 7.92
CA PRO A 147 -2.94 -22.08 7.74
C PRO A 147 -4.38 -22.10 8.29
N HIS A 148 -5.04 -23.25 8.31
CA HIS A 148 -6.35 -23.42 8.93
C HIS A 148 -6.34 -23.08 10.42
N ARG A 149 -5.40 -23.65 11.17
CA ARG A 149 -5.21 -23.41 12.61
C ARG A 149 -4.66 -22.02 12.86
N ARG A 150 -3.66 -21.63 12.06
CA ARG A 150 -2.90 -20.40 12.25
C ARG A 150 -3.66 -19.14 11.88
N ALA A 151 -4.70 -19.23 11.08
CA ALA A 151 -5.61 -18.11 10.87
C ALA A 151 -6.26 -17.60 12.18
N ASP A 152 -6.35 -18.44 13.21
CA ASP A 152 -6.87 -18.07 14.53
C ASP A 152 -5.76 -17.63 15.51
N ASP A 153 -4.48 -17.67 15.09
CA ASP A 153 -3.38 -17.15 15.89
C ASP A 153 -3.32 -15.60 15.78
N HIS A 154 -2.92 -14.96 16.87
CA HIS A 154 -2.62 -13.53 16.95
C HIS A 154 -1.20 -13.21 16.45
N PRO A 155 -0.92 -11.95 16.03
CA PRO A 155 0.39 -11.54 15.51
C PRO A 155 1.57 -11.96 16.37
N HIS A 156 1.45 -11.85 17.71
CA HIS A 156 2.55 -12.19 18.63
C HIS A 156 2.99 -13.66 18.57
N GLN A 157 2.14 -14.56 18.05
CA GLN A 157 2.42 -15.99 17.88
C GLN A 157 3.15 -16.32 16.56
N PHE A 158 3.40 -15.32 15.71
CA PHE A 158 4.18 -15.47 14.47
C PHE A 158 5.61 -14.95 14.64
N SER A 159 6.56 -15.53 13.90
CA SER A 159 7.91 -14.97 13.78
C SER A 159 7.89 -13.67 12.96
N GLY A 160 8.94 -12.84 13.05
CA GLY A 160 9.00 -11.59 12.29
C GLY A 160 8.82 -11.79 10.78
N GLY A 161 9.51 -12.77 10.20
CA GLY A 161 9.36 -13.11 8.78
C GLY A 161 8.02 -13.74 8.41
N GLN A 162 7.29 -14.33 9.37
CA GLN A 162 5.90 -14.73 9.14
C GLN A 162 4.96 -13.53 9.17
N ARG A 163 5.15 -12.59 10.10
CA ARG A 163 4.35 -11.35 10.18
C ARG A 163 4.51 -10.48 8.94
N GLN A 164 5.68 -10.46 8.31
CA GLN A 164 5.89 -9.73 7.05
C GLN A 164 5.11 -10.33 5.87
N ARG A 165 4.72 -11.60 5.96
CA ARG A 165 4.00 -12.33 4.91
C ARG A 165 2.48 -12.28 5.08
N ILE A 166 1.99 -11.93 6.28
CA ILE A 166 0.58 -11.73 6.61
C ILE A 166 0.18 -10.32 6.22
#